data_AF-A0A0F8YIS9-F1
#
_entry.id   AF-A0A0F8YIS9-F1
#
_cell.length_a   1.000
_cell.length_b   1.000
_cell.length_c   1.000
_cell.angle_alpha   90.00
_cell.angle_beta   90.00
_cell.angle_gamma   90.00
#
_symmetry.space_group_name_H-M   'P 1'
#
loop_
_entity.id
_entity.type
_entity.pdbx_description
1 polymer ?
#
loop_
_entity_poly.entity_id
_entity_poly.type
_entity_poly.pdbx_seq_one_letter_code
_entity_poly.pdbx_strand_id
1 'polypeptide(L)'
;IETPVFPRWIWMEEITYSHIPIATIITAFMVLAPIYEYIGYRRKDPRFERLAKGLIWFVMILFSPGAALGTGIAVFIIGAYPEFWSRWANLFFWPLIWQFGFFLLEVSFLFFGYYLTWQIWSKRKRLHIAMGAAAAACGLLVQLVWDSLGGYMLTPGAAPLPAVDQPGGLSVRALMNPSFPFLFTHRFFGNISYAMLLTGGVLALRWMRAKDPKDKAYFDFAANLTFAVGLLAFFAMPVIGWFYARVIQAEAPIAFAAIMGGHTAPHFTVKMGLILGMLLLAGTYLCARHRKKALPVAVTAGTVGLVWVVWIHPPLDWVGGRPELWKPVAMAVLAAMAGATGDAPLTIAGLGLRNAARRPGRSLAVVALLACGSFLIVAVGANRLDASAGAADRASGTGGFALLG
;
A
#
# COMPACT_ATOMS: atom_id res chain seq x y z
N ILE A 1 -2.66 -1.08 -32.91
CA ILE A 1 -3.24 -2.43 -32.79
C ILE A 1 -4.58 -2.28 -32.08
N GLU A 2 -5.68 -2.47 -32.81
CA GLU A 2 -7.00 -2.52 -32.20
C GLU A 2 -7.20 -3.89 -31.54
N THR A 3 -7.81 -3.88 -30.36
CA THR A 3 -8.10 -5.10 -29.59
C THR A 3 -9.58 -5.47 -29.76
N PRO A 4 -9.90 -6.76 -29.94
CA PRO A 4 -11.19 -7.18 -30.51
C PRO A 4 -12.41 -7.00 -29.60
N VAL A 5 -12.24 -6.80 -28.29
CA VAL A 5 -13.37 -6.78 -27.32
C VAL A 5 -13.42 -5.49 -26.50
N PHE A 6 -12.28 -5.01 -26.04
CA PHE A 6 -12.15 -3.80 -25.24
C PHE A 6 -10.92 -3.02 -25.68
N PRO A 7 -10.88 -1.68 -25.56
CA PRO A 7 -9.68 -0.89 -25.78
C PRO A 7 -8.45 -1.41 -25.02
N ARG A 8 -7.24 -1.21 -25.59
CA ARG A 8 -5.96 -1.69 -25.03
C ARG A 8 -5.74 -1.29 -23.57
N TRP A 9 -6.21 -0.12 -23.14
CA TRP A 9 -6.04 0.37 -21.77
C TRP A 9 -6.88 -0.42 -20.76
N ILE A 10 -8.05 -0.95 -21.14
CA ILE A 10 -8.90 -1.77 -20.25
C ILE A 10 -8.19 -3.08 -19.90
N TRP A 11 -7.58 -3.73 -20.90
CA TRP A 11 -6.80 -4.95 -20.66
C TRP A 11 -5.59 -4.70 -19.76
N MET A 12 -4.91 -3.57 -19.98
CA MET A 12 -3.77 -3.16 -19.16
C MET A 12 -4.19 -2.84 -17.72
N GLU A 13 -5.34 -2.20 -17.54
CA GLU A 13 -5.95 -1.94 -16.24
C GLU A 13 -6.24 -3.25 -15.51
N GLU A 14 -7.03 -4.14 -16.11
CA GLU A 14 -7.50 -5.38 -15.47
C GLU A 14 -6.33 -6.25 -14.98
N ILE A 15 -5.31 -6.45 -15.81
CA ILE A 15 -4.17 -7.29 -15.45
C ILE A 15 -3.32 -6.66 -14.35
N THR A 16 -3.15 -5.34 -14.36
CA THR A 16 -2.37 -4.61 -13.37
C THR A 16 -3.09 -4.56 -12.02
N TYR A 17 -4.40 -4.27 -12.03
CA TYR A 17 -5.21 -4.20 -10.81
C TYR A 17 -5.47 -5.54 -10.18
N SER A 18 -5.51 -6.62 -10.96
CA SER A 18 -5.55 -7.98 -10.42
C SER A 18 -4.20 -8.38 -9.81
N HIS A 19 -3.08 -7.94 -10.41
CA HIS A 19 -1.73 -8.28 -9.94
C HIS A 19 -1.34 -7.56 -8.65
N ILE A 20 -1.50 -6.22 -8.59
CA ILE A 20 -0.95 -5.38 -7.51
C ILE A 20 -1.40 -5.85 -6.12
N PRO A 21 -2.68 -6.14 -5.83
CA PRO A 21 -3.12 -6.55 -4.50
C PRO A 21 -2.50 -7.89 -4.05
N ILE A 22 -2.29 -8.80 -4.99
CA ILE A 22 -1.65 -10.10 -4.74
C ILE A 22 -0.17 -9.89 -4.44
N ALA A 23 0.53 -9.13 -5.29
CA ALA A 23 1.95 -8.80 -5.10
C ALA A 23 2.18 -8.07 -3.76
N THR A 24 1.31 -7.11 -3.44
CA THR A 24 1.31 -6.34 -2.17
C THR A 24 1.28 -7.26 -0.95
N ILE A 25 0.40 -8.26 -0.94
CA ILE A 25 0.29 -9.23 0.16
C ILE A 25 1.53 -10.11 0.22
N ILE A 26 1.99 -10.63 -0.92
CA ILE A 26 3.18 -11.48 -1.01
C ILE A 26 4.39 -10.76 -0.43
N THR A 27 4.71 -9.56 -0.93
CA THR A 27 5.87 -8.79 -0.50
C THR A 27 5.83 -8.49 1.00
N ALA A 28 4.68 -8.04 1.51
CA ALA A 28 4.53 -7.74 2.94
C ALA A 28 4.73 -8.99 3.81
N PHE A 29 4.12 -10.12 3.44
CA PHE A 29 4.21 -11.36 4.21
C PHE A 29 5.62 -11.96 4.16
N MET A 30 6.28 -11.88 3.02
CA MET A 30 7.67 -12.34 2.89
C MET A 30 8.63 -11.54 3.74
N VAL A 31 8.44 -10.22 3.85
CA VAL A 31 9.24 -9.37 4.76
C VAL A 31 8.95 -9.69 6.22
N LEU A 32 7.67 -9.85 6.59
CA LEU A 32 7.27 -9.97 7.99
C LEU A 32 7.43 -11.38 8.58
N ALA A 33 7.29 -12.42 7.78
CA ALA A 33 7.42 -13.81 8.24
C ALA A 33 8.78 -14.12 8.92
N PRO A 34 9.95 -13.86 8.31
CA PRO A 34 11.24 -14.10 8.96
C PRO A 34 11.44 -13.21 10.19
N ILE A 35 10.86 -12.00 10.22
CA ILE A 35 10.88 -11.12 11.39
C ILE A 35 10.09 -11.75 12.54
N TYR A 36 8.85 -12.20 12.28
CA TYR A 36 8.03 -12.86 13.30
C TYR A 36 8.65 -14.16 13.76
N GLU A 37 9.21 -14.95 12.85
CA GLU A 37 9.92 -16.16 13.20
C GLU A 37 11.14 -15.87 14.08
N TYR A 38 11.92 -14.84 13.77
CA TYR A 38 13.03 -14.39 14.60
C TYR A 38 12.56 -13.96 16.00
N ILE A 39 11.47 -13.18 16.08
CA ILE A 39 10.87 -12.78 17.35
C ILE A 39 10.43 -14.01 18.16
N GLY A 40 9.77 -14.98 17.51
CA GLY A 40 9.37 -16.24 18.13
C GLY A 40 10.57 -17.06 18.63
N TYR A 41 11.63 -17.14 17.83
CA TYR A 41 12.88 -17.84 18.18
C TYR A 41 13.60 -17.22 19.38
N ARG A 42 13.63 -15.88 19.45
CA ARG A 42 14.27 -15.12 20.54
C ARG A 42 13.43 -15.12 21.82
N ARG A 43 12.11 -14.94 21.70
CA ARG A 43 11.17 -14.87 22.84
C ARG A 43 10.66 -16.22 23.30
N LYS A 44 10.97 -17.30 22.57
CA LYS A 44 10.44 -18.66 22.80
C LYS A 44 8.92 -18.71 22.84
N ASP A 45 8.28 -17.87 22.01
CA ASP A 45 6.82 -17.77 21.93
C ASP A 45 6.33 -18.44 20.64
N PRO A 46 5.68 -19.62 20.72
CA PRO A 46 5.24 -20.38 19.56
C PRO A 46 4.14 -19.69 18.76
N ARG A 47 3.48 -18.67 19.32
CA ARG A 47 2.41 -17.93 18.61
C ARG A 47 2.96 -17.15 17.43
N PHE A 48 4.15 -16.57 17.56
CA PHE A 48 4.81 -15.86 16.45
C PHE A 48 5.22 -16.82 15.33
N GLU A 49 5.70 -18.01 15.70
CA GLU A 49 6.06 -19.04 14.72
C GLU A 49 4.83 -19.56 13.96
N ARG A 50 3.71 -19.79 14.66
CA ARG A 50 2.43 -20.16 14.03
C ARG A 50 1.96 -19.06 13.05
N LEU A 51 2.11 -17.79 13.42
CA LEU A 51 1.75 -16.67 12.55
C LEU A 51 2.66 -16.62 11.31
N ALA A 52 3.99 -16.63 11.50
CA ALA A 52 4.96 -16.60 10.40
C ALA A 52 4.72 -17.73 9.39
N LYS A 53 4.52 -18.96 9.88
CA LYS A 53 4.19 -20.11 9.03
C LYS A 53 2.89 -19.91 8.25
N GLY A 54 1.87 -19.34 8.91
CA GLY A 54 0.58 -19.03 8.27
C GLY A 54 0.71 -17.99 7.16
N LEU A 55 1.54 -16.95 7.36
CA LEU A 55 1.82 -15.96 6.32
C LEU A 55 2.48 -16.61 5.10
N ILE A 56 3.55 -17.39 5.29
CA ILE A 56 4.25 -18.06 4.18
C ILE A 56 3.37 -19.09 3.47
N TRP A 57 2.58 -19.86 4.21
CA TRP A 57 1.63 -20.77 3.59
C TRP A 57 0.64 -20.03 2.68
N PHE A 58 0.16 -18.86 3.11
CA PHE A 58 -0.70 -18.03 2.27
C PHE A 58 0.04 -17.44 1.07
N VAL A 59 1.31 -17.03 1.25
CA VAL A 59 2.18 -16.62 0.13
C VAL A 59 2.26 -17.73 -0.91
N MET A 60 2.45 -18.99 -0.51
CA MET A 60 2.54 -20.13 -1.46
C MET A 60 1.28 -20.31 -2.31
N ILE A 61 0.11 -20.00 -1.78
CA ILE A 61 -1.15 -20.05 -2.54
C ILE A 61 -1.20 -18.93 -3.58
N LEU A 62 -0.79 -17.73 -3.16
CA LEU A 62 -0.86 -16.54 -4.00
C LEU A 62 0.29 -16.40 -5.00
N PHE A 63 1.40 -17.10 -4.77
CA PHE A 63 2.63 -16.90 -5.53
C PHE A 63 2.46 -17.20 -7.02
N SER A 64 1.84 -18.34 -7.35
CA SER A 64 1.59 -18.75 -8.73
C SER A 64 0.68 -17.78 -9.52
N PRO A 65 -0.55 -17.44 -9.05
CA PRO A 65 -1.38 -16.47 -9.75
C PRO A 65 -0.73 -15.07 -9.77
N GLY A 66 -0.01 -14.69 -8.71
CA GLY A 66 0.76 -13.44 -8.68
C GLY A 66 1.82 -13.39 -9.78
N ALA A 67 2.64 -14.44 -9.92
CA ALA A 67 3.67 -14.56 -10.95
C ALA A 67 3.09 -14.60 -12.37
N ALA A 68 1.98 -15.30 -12.57
CA ALA A 68 1.29 -15.38 -13.85
C ALA A 68 0.76 -13.99 -14.29
N LEU A 69 0.07 -13.28 -13.40
CA LEU A 69 -0.42 -11.92 -13.67
C LEU A 69 0.73 -10.93 -13.88
N GLY A 70 1.82 -11.04 -13.12
CA GLY A 70 2.99 -10.18 -13.26
C GLY A 70 3.73 -10.39 -14.59
N THR A 71 3.92 -11.64 -15.00
CA THR A 71 4.46 -11.97 -16.33
C THR A 71 3.53 -11.48 -17.43
N GLY A 72 2.21 -11.62 -17.20
CA GLY A 72 1.18 -11.13 -18.10
C GLY A 72 1.27 -9.62 -18.35
N ILE A 73 1.58 -8.80 -17.34
CA ILE A 73 1.79 -7.35 -17.52
C ILE A 73 2.83 -7.09 -18.62
N ALA A 74 4.01 -7.71 -18.53
CA ALA A 74 5.06 -7.50 -19.53
C ALA A 74 4.63 -7.97 -20.93
N VAL A 75 4.01 -9.16 -21.02
CA VAL A 75 3.50 -9.71 -22.29
C VAL A 75 2.46 -8.80 -22.94
N PHE A 76 1.52 -8.27 -22.15
CA PHE A 76 0.51 -7.34 -22.64
C PHE A 76 1.12 -6.02 -23.08
N ILE A 77 2.12 -5.48 -22.37
CA ILE A 77 2.81 -4.24 -22.81
C ILE A 77 3.53 -4.49 -24.14
N ILE A 78 4.26 -5.59 -24.29
CA ILE A 78 4.96 -5.95 -25.53
C ILE A 78 3.97 -6.04 -26.70
N GLY A 79 2.83 -6.70 -26.51
CA GLY A 79 1.84 -6.89 -27.56
C GLY A 79 1.00 -5.65 -27.87
N ALA A 80 0.52 -4.93 -26.85
CA ALA A 80 -0.39 -3.81 -27.01
C ALA A 80 0.33 -2.47 -27.25
N TYR A 81 1.56 -2.31 -26.73
CA TYR A 81 2.34 -1.07 -26.79
C TYR A 81 3.82 -1.36 -27.17
N PRO A 82 4.09 -1.92 -28.38
CA PRO A 82 5.43 -2.39 -28.76
C PRO A 82 6.49 -1.27 -28.83
N GLU A 83 6.12 -0.09 -29.33
CA GLU A 83 7.05 1.06 -29.38
C GLU A 83 7.42 1.53 -27.98
N PHE A 84 6.43 1.60 -27.09
CA PHE A 84 6.63 1.97 -25.69
C PHE A 84 7.54 0.96 -24.99
N TRP A 85 7.30 -0.34 -25.19
CA TRP A 85 8.16 -1.41 -24.67
C TRP A 85 9.61 -1.28 -25.16
N SER A 86 9.81 -1.03 -26.46
CA SER A 86 11.15 -0.90 -27.05
C SER A 86 11.93 0.26 -26.41
N ARG A 87 11.30 1.42 -26.24
CA ARG A 87 11.91 2.57 -25.56
C ARG A 87 12.29 2.25 -24.11
N TRP A 88 11.43 1.53 -23.40
CA TRP A 88 11.72 1.07 -22.04
C TRP A 88 12.85 0.08 -21.95
N ALA A 89 12.82 -0.96 -22.79
CA ALA A 89 13.86 -1.95 -22.86
C ALA A 89 15.21 -1.28 -23.14
N ASN A 90 15.27 -0.24 -23.97
CA ASN A 90 16.52 0.49 -24.21
C ASN A 90 17.11 1.19 -22.97
N LEU A 91 16.29 1.59 -21.98
CA LEU A 91 16.76 2.24 -20.75
C LEU A 91 16.96 1.26 -19.59
N PHE A 92 16.10 0.25 -19.50
CA PHE A 92 15.96 -0.64 -18.36
C PHE A 92 16.34 -2.09 -18.71
N PHE A 93 16.98 -2.38 -19.85
CA PHE A 93 17.34 -3.75 -20.24
C PHE A 93 17.99 -4.52 -19.10
N TRP A 94 19.13 -4.03 -18.58
CA TRP A 94 19.84 -4.70 -17.50
C TRP A 94 19.03 -4.77 -16.20
N PRO A 95 18.39 -3.69 -15.72
CA PRO A 95 17.46 -3.77 -14.60
C PRO A 95 16.37 -4.84 -14.76
N LEU A 96 15.76 -4.95 -15.94
CA LEU A 96 14.74 -5.96 -16.24
C LEU A 96 15.33 -7.38 -16.26
N ILE A 97 16.56 -7.56 -16.76
CA ILE A 97 17.27 -8.85 -16.68
C ILE A 97 17.60 -9.21 -15.23
N TRP A 98 18.12 -8.27 -14.43
CA TRP A 98 18.41 -8.50 -13.02
C TRP A 98 17.15 -8.81 -12.21
N GLN A 99 16.04 -8.14 -12.52
CA GLN A 99 14.72 -8.44 -11.98
C GLN A 99 14.34 -9.92 -12.15
N PHE A 100 14.57 -10.52 -13.33
CA PHE A 100 14.32 -11.96 -13.51
C PHE A 100 15.25 -12.82 -12.64
N GLY A 101 16.52 -12.43 -12.52
CA GLY A 101 17.47 -13.09 -11.62
C GLY A 101 17.05 -13.02 -10.15
N PHE A 102 16.65 -11.85 -9.66
CA PHE A 102 16.14 -11.65 -8.31
C PHE A 102 14.87 -12.46 -8.07
N PHE A 103 13.94 -12.50 -9.04
CA PHE A 103 12.74 -13.32 -8.93
C PHE A 103 13.06 -14.82 -8.85
N LEU A 104 14.01 -15.32 -9.65
CA LEU A 104 14.45 -16.72 -9.58
C LEU A 104 15.10 -17.04 -8.22
N LEU A 105 15.95 -16.14 -7.71
CA LEU A 105 16.56 -16.28 -6.39
C LEU A 105 15.51 -16.21 -5.27
N GLU A 106 14.54 -15.31 -5.38
CA GLU A 106 13.41 -15.18 -4.47
C GLU A 106 12.66 -16.51 -4.36
N VAL A 107 12.24 -17.08 -5.51
CA VAL A 107 11.57 -18.39 -5.56
C VAL A 107 12.45 -19.48 -4.95
N SER A 108 13.75 -19.46 -5.25
CA SER A 108 14.68 -20.49 -4.78
C SER A 108 14.83 -20.46 -3.25
N PHE A 109 15.07 -19.27 -2.68
CA PHE A 109 15.18 -19.09 -1.23
C PHE A 109 13.83 -19.31 -0.53
N LEU A 110 12.73 -18.85 -1.11
CA LEU A 110 11.40 -18.97 -0.53
C LEU A 110 10.91 -20.42 -0.53
N PHE A 111 10.99 -21.12 -1.65
CA PHE A 111 10.43 -22.46 -1.79
C PHE A 111 11.35 -23.51 -1.18
N PHE A 112 12.60 -23.58 -1.66
CA PHE A 112 13.56 -24.61 -1.24
C PHE A 112 14.29 -24.24 0.05
N GLY A 113 14.57 -22.96 0.27
CA GLY A 113 15.32 -22.49 1.46
C GLY A 113 14.46 -22.27 2.70
N TYR A 114 13.16 -22.00 2.54
CA TYR A 114 12.29 -21.54 3.62
C TYR A 114 11.02 -22.39 3.79
N TYR A 115 10.15 -22.45 2.79
CA TYR A 115 8.86 -23.14 2.94
C TYR A 115 9.00 -24.65 3.16
N LEU A 116 9.72 -25.36 2.29
CA LEU A 116 9.88 -26.81 2.37
C LEU A 116 10.77 -27.25 3.54
N THR A 117 11.71 -26.42 3.96
CA THR A 117 12.68 -26.73 5.01
C THR A 117 12.18 -26.41 6.42
N TRP A 118 10.95 -25.90 6.58
CA TRP A 118 10.40 -25.47 7.88
C TRP A 118 10.58 -26.51 9.00
N GLN A 119 10.36 -27.80 8.70
CA GLN A 119 10.55 -28.88 9.68
C GLN A 119 11.98 -29.42 9.70
N ILE A 120 12.62 -29.50 8.52
CA ILE A 120 13.96 -30.09 8.33
C ILE A 120 15.01 -29.25 9.07
N TRP A 121 14.91 -27.92 8.96
CA TRP A 121 15.84 -26.98 9.56
C TRP A 121 15.36 -26.42 10.90
N SER A 122 14.43 -27.11 11.56
CA SER A 122 13.99 -26.78 12.93
C SER A 122 15.16 -26.67 13.92
N LYS A 123 16.18 -27.52 13.77
CA LYS A 123 17.43 -27.48 14.56
C LYS A 123 18.42 -26.39 14.11
N ARG A 124 18.30 -25.88 12.87
CA ARG A 124 19.15 -24.83 12.27
C ARG A 124 18.35 -23.54 12.06
N LYS A 125 17.62 -23.11 13.09
CA LYS A 125 16.63 -22.01 12.99
C LYS A 125 17.19 -20.70 12.44
N ARG A 126 18.44 -20.36 12.76
CA ARG A 126 19.10 -19.14 12.23
C ARG A 126 19.28 -19.19 10.72
N LEU A 127 19.66 -20.35 10.17
CA LEU A 127 19.81 -20.54 8.73
C LEU A 127 18.46 -20.46 8.03
N HIS A 128 17.42 -21.07 8.63
CA HIS A 128 16.06 -21.02 8.11
C HIS A 128 15.53 -19.58 8.03
N ILE A 129 15.68 -18.80 9.11
CA ILE A 129 15.32 -17.36 9.12
C ILE A 129 16.13 -16.59 8.08
N ALA A 130 17.43 -16.89 7.93
CA ALA A 130 18.28 -16.22 6.94
C ALA A 130 17.83 -16.48 5.50
N MET A 131 17.35 -17.69 5.17
CA MET A 131 16.76 -17.96 3.85
C MET A 131 15.47 -17.17 3.63
N GLY A 132 14.60 -17.08 4.64
CA GLY A 132 13.40 -16.24 4.55
C GLY A 132 13.74 -14.76 4.34
N ALA A 133 14.76 -14.26 5.05
CA ALA A 133 15.25 -12.89 4.87
C ALA A 133 15.89 -12.66 3.49
N ALA A 134 16.64 -13.63 2.96
CA ALA A 134 17.21 -13.56 1.61
C ALA A 134 16.11 -13.54 0.54
N ALA A 135 15.06 -14.35 0.70
CA ALA A 135 13.89 -14.32 -0.17
C ALA A 135 13.21 -12.94 -0.14
N ALA A 136 12.98 -12.39 1.06
CA ALA A 136 12.40 -11.06 1.23
C ALA A 136 13.25 -9.96 0.57
N ALA A 137 14.58 -10.03 0.73
CA ALA A 137 15.50 -9.08 0.09
C ALA A 137 15.42 -9.15 -1.44
N CYS A 138 15.37 -10.35 -2.01
CA CYS A 138 15.20 -10.54 -3.46
C CYS A 138 13.86 -9.96 -3.94
N GLY A 139 12.76 -10.23 -3.23
CA GLY A 139 11.44 -9.66 -3.57
C GLY A 139 11.39 -8.13 -3.46
N LEU A 140 12.14 -7.53 -2.53
CA LEU A 140 12.28 -6.07 -2.46
C LEU A 140 13.13 -5.50 -3.59
N LEU A 141 14.19 -6.21 -4.02
CA LEU A 141 14.96 -5.82 -5.21
C LEU A 141 14.13 -5.92 -6.49
N VAL A 142 13.22 -6.90 -6.53
CA VAL A 142 12.22 -6.98 -7.60
C VAL A 142 11.33 -5.74 -7.61
N GLN A 143 10.74 -5.42 -6.46
CA GLN A 143 9.92 -4.22 -6.33
C GLN A 143 10.71 -2.94 -6.67
N LEU A 144 11.98 -2.87 -6.30
CA LEU A 144 12.84 -1.72 -6.58
C LEU A 144 12.91 -1.40 -8.08
N VAL A 145 13.10 -2.42 -8.92
CA VAL A 145 13.16 -2.23 -10.39
C VAL A 145 11.83 -1.72 -10.93
N TRP A 146 10.71 -2.31 -10.50
CA TRP A 146 9.38 -1.93 -10.97
C TRP A 146 8.91 -0.57 -10.44
N ASP A 147 9.24 -0.22 -9.21
CA ASP A 147 8.95 1.09 -8.62
C ASP A 147 9.80 2.17 -9.28
N SER A 148 11.04 1.86 -9.62
CA SER A 148 11.90 2.75 -10.41
C SER A 148 11.30 3.02 -11.78
N LEU A 149 10.94 1.97 -12.51
CA LEU A 149 10.33 2.08 -13.83
C LEU A 149 8.98 2.82 -13.78
N GLY A 150 8.13 2.53 -12.78
CA GLY A 150 6.87 3.25 -12.57
C GLY A 150 7.07 4.72 -12.18
N GLY A 151 8.08 5.03 -11.37
CA GLY A 151 8.46 6.41 -11.04
C GLY A 151 8.95 7.19 -12.25
N TYR A 152 9.71 6.55 -13.15
CA TYR A 152 10.20 7.16 -14.39
C TYR A 152 9.05 7.55 -15.32
N MET A 153 7.97 6.75 -15.39
CA MET A 153 6.78 7.11 -16.17
C MET A 153 6.13 8.41 -15.72
N LEU A 154 6.13 8.64 -14.41
CA LEU A 154 5.46 9.79 -13.82
C LEU A 154 6.37 11.01 -13.81
N THR A 155 7.62 10.82 -13.43
CA THR A 155 8.64 11.87 -13.31
C THR A 155 9.91 11.43 -14.01
N PRO A 156 10.03 11.56 -15.34
CA PRO A 156 11.25 11.17 -16.04
C PRO A 156 12.45 12.06 -15.66
N GLY A 157 12.20 13.25 -15.12
CA GLY A 157 13.24 14.22 -14.73
C GLY A 157 14.13 14.57 -15.92
N ALA A 158 15.45 14.58 -15.71
CA ALA A 158 16.44 14.85 -16.75
C ALA A 158 16.81 13.62 -17.61
N ALA A 159 16.14 12.47 -17.42
CA ALA A 159 16.40 11.31 -18.25
C ALA A 159 15.77 11.51 -19.64
N PRO A 160 16.54 11.35 -20.73
CA PRO A 160 16.04 11.59 -22.08
C PRO A 160 14.98 10.55 -22.46
N LEU A 161 14.00 10.96 -23.27
CA LEU A 161 13.16 10.01 -23.98
C LEU A 161 14.05 9.27 -25.01
N PRO A 162 14.28 7.97 -24.83
CA PRO A 162 15.23 7.23 -25.65
C PRO A 162 14.66 7.03 -27.05
N ALA A 163 15.54 7.10 -28.06
CA ALA A 163 15.19 6.69 -29.40
C ALA A 163 14.94 5.16 -29.44
N VAL A 164 14.02 4.74 -30.31
CA VAL A 164 13.60 3.33 -30.44
C VAL A 164 14.77 2.43 -30.90
N ASP A 165 15.69 3.00 -31.69
CA ASP A 165 16.80 2.32 -32.35
C ASP A 165 18.17 2.49 -31.65
N GLN A 166 18.22 3.17 -30.50
CA GLN A 166 19.47 3.41 -29.75
C GLN A 166 19.46 2.66 -28.40
N PRO A 167 19.99 1.43 -28.34
CA PRO A 167 20.02 0.65 -27.12
C PRO A 167 21.05 1.22 -26.12
N GLY A 168 20.58 1.79 -25.02
CA GLY A 168 21.43 2.28 -23.91
C GLY A 168 21.72 1.23 -22.83
N GLY A 169 20.86 0.21 -22.71
CA GLY A 169 20.98 -0.94 -21.80
C GLY A 169 20.76 -0.65 -20.31
N LEU A 170 21.28 0.47 -19.81
CA LEU A 170 21.12 0.93 -18.43
C LEU A 170 21.20 2.45 -18.35
N SER A 171 20.10 3.10 -17.95
CA SER A 171 20.09 4.51 -17.60
C SER A 171 19.95 4.71 -16.09
N VAL A 172 21.05 5.09 -15.43
CA VAL A 172 21.03 5.41 -13.99
C VAL A 172 20.12 6.60 -13.68
N ARG A 173 20.01 7.57 -14.60
CA ARG A 173 19.11 8.73 -14.45
C ARG A 173 17.64 8.31 -14.51
N ALA A 174 17.28 7.38 -15.38
CA ALA A 174 15.93 6.84 -15.42
C ALA A 174 15.65 5.96 -14.18
N LEU A 175 16.65 5.17 -13.76
CA LEU A 175 16.55 4.30 -12.59
C LEU A 175 16.33 5.11 -11.29
N MET A 176 17.10 6.18 -11.12
CA MET A 176 17.05 7.08 -9.97
C MET A 176 16.29 8.37 -10.31
N ASN A 177 15.09 8.20 -10.87
CA ASN A 177 14.21 9.32 -11.16
C ASN A 177 13.73 10.03 -9.87
N PRO A 178 13.29 11.30 -9.95
CA PRO A 178 13.00 12.10 -8.76
C PRO A 178 12.01 11.46 -7.77
N SER A 179 10.99 10.78 -8.30
CA SER A 179 9.90 10.26 -7.48
C SER A 179 10.12 8.83 -6.97
N PHE A 180 11.10 8.10 -7.53
CA PHE A 180 11.46 6.73 -7.16
C PHE A 180 11.64 6.49 -5.65
N PRO A 181 12.51 7.21 -4.90
CA PRO A 181 12.76 6.87 -3.50
C PRO A 181 11.50 7.02 -2.64
N PHE A 182 10.65 7.99 -2.98
CA PHE A 182 9.38 8.22 -2.30
C PHE A 182 8.34 7.18 -2.71
N LEU A 183 8.24 6.81 -4.00
CA LEU A 183 7.34 5.76 -4.46
C LEU A 183 7.69 4.41 -3.82
N PHE A 184 8.97 4.03 -3.82
CA PHE A 184 9.46 2.79 -3.23
C PHE A 184 9.14 2.70 -1.74
N THR A 185 9.47 3.75 -0.98
CA THR A 185 9.18 3.78 0.47
C THR A 185 7.68 3.84 0.74
N HIS A 186 6.91 4.60 -0.05
CA HIS A 186 5.46 4.67 0.10
C HIS A 186 4.80 3.31 -0.16
N ARG A 187 5.21 2.61 -1.22
CA ARG A 187 4.75 1.24 -1.51
C ARG A 187 5.20 0.25 -0.46
N PHE A 188 6.43 0.31 0.03
CA PHE A 188 6.92 -0.59 1.09
C PHE A 188 6.03 -0.55 2.33
N PHE A 189 5.78 0.66 2.87
CA PHE A 189 4.90 0.81 4.03
C PHE A 189 3.43 0.56 3.69
N GLY A 190 2.98 0.92 2.48
CA GLY A 190 1.65 0.61 1.97
C GLY A 190 1.36 -0.87 1.90
N ASN A 191 2.33 -1.66 1.45
CA ASN A 191 2.22 -3.12 1.36
C ASN A 191 2.02 -3.72 2.76
N ILE A 192 2.86 -3.33 3.72
CA ILE A 192 2.76 -3.78 5.11
C ILE A 192 1.42 -3.35 5.72
N SER A 193 1.04 -2.08 5.56
CA SER A 193 -0.22 -1.56 6.08
C SER A 193 -1.42 -2.34 5.53
N TYR A 194 -1.54 -2.41 4.21
CA TYR A 194 -2.65 -3.09 3.54
C TYR A 194 -2.74 -4.56 3.96
N ALA A 195 -1.65 -5.31 3.84
CA ALA A 195 -1.66 -6.74 4.11
C ALA A 195 -1.97 -7.04 5.58
N MET A 196 -1.41 -6.27 6.51
CA MET A 196 -1.57 -6.54 7.95
C MET A 196 -2.91 -6.08 8.52
N LEU A 197 -3.49 -4.99 8.00
CA LEU A 197 -4.85 -4.57 8.35
C LEU A 197 -5.88 -5.58 7.81
N LEU A 198 -5.73 -6.03 6.57
CA LEU A 198 -6.57 -7.07 5.98
C LEU A 198 -6.48 -8.38 6.79
N THR A 199 -5.26 -8.82 7.10
CA THR A 199 -5.00 -10.02 7.91
C THR A 199 -5.60 -9.90 9.30
N GLY A 200 -5.47 -8.74 9.94
CA GLY A 200 -6.11 -8.47 11.23
C GLY A 200 -7.62 -8.58 11.16
N GLY A 201 -8.25 -8.07 10.09
CA GLY A 201 -9.68 -8.23 9.85
C GLY A 201 -10.08 -9.69 9.76
N VAL A 202 -9.40 -10.47 8.92
CA VAL A 202 -9.66 -11.91 8.77
C VAL A 202 -9.46 -12.68 10.08
N LEU A 203 -8.38 -12.42 10.81
CA LEU A 203 -8.10 -13.09 12.09
C LEU A 203 -9.10 -12.69 13.18
N ALA A 204 -9.57 -11.44 13.20
CA ALA A 204 -10.63 -11.00 14.09
C ALA A 204 -11.98 -11.65 13.75
N LEU A 205 -12.29 -11.88 12.46
CA LEU A 205 -13.45 -12.68 12.06
C LEU A 205 -13.33 -14.13 12.58
N ARG A 206 -12.15 -14.74 12.48
CA ARG A 206 -11.89 -16.08 13.01
C ARG A 206 -11.99 -16.13 14.54
N TRP A 207 -11.47 -15.12 15.23
CA TRP A 207 -11.61 -14.98 16.69
C TRP A 207 -13.08 -15.00 17.13
N MET A 208 -13.96 -14.32 16.39
CA MET A 208 -15.39 -14.29 16.72
C MET A 208 -16.09 -15.62 16.52
N ARG A 209 -15.63 -16.40 15.54
CA ARG A 209 -16.20 -17.72 15.19
C ARG A 209 -15.56 -18.84 16.01
N ALA A 210 -14.42 -18.62 16.63
CA ALA A 210 -13.70 -19.61 17.41
C ALA A 210 -14.50 -20.03 18.66
N LYS A 211 -14.71 -21.34 18.80
CA LYS A 211 -15.37 -21.97 19.95
C LYS A 211 -14.38 -22.40 21.02
N ASP A 212 -13.22 -22.94 20.61
CA ASP A 212 -12.16 -23.37 21.52
C ASP A 212 -11.47 -22.15 22.18
N PRO A 213 -11.37 -22.09 23.53
CA PRO A 213 -10.61 -21.07 24.24
C PRO A 213 -9.17 -20.88 23.74
N LYS A 214 -8.46 -21.96 23.37
CA LYS A 214 -7.06 -21.88 22.92
C LYS A 214 -6.92 -21.17 21.58
N ASP A 215 -7.75 -21.54 20.62
CA ASP A 215 -7.76 -20.87 19.31
C ASP A 215 -8.25 -19.43 19.42
N LYS A 216 -9.22 -19.18 20.30
CA LYS A 216 -9.66 -17.82 20.59
C LYS A 216 -8.53 -16.97 21.16
N ALA A 217 -7.74 -17.48 22.09
CA ALA A 217 -6.56 -16.78 22.62
C ALA A 217 -5.50 -16.51 21.52
N TYR A 218 -5.28 -17.46 20.62
CA TYR A 218 -4.36 -17.28 19.49
C TYR A 218 -4.84 -16.21 18.51
N PHE A 219 -6.09 -16.28 18.03
CA PHE A 219 -6.61 -15.31 17.08
C PHE A 219 -6.70 -13.92 17.69
N ASP A 220 -6.96 -13.82 18.99
CA ASP A 220 -6.92 -12.56 19.71
C ASP A 220 -5.51 -11.93 19.67
N PHE A 221 -4.48 -12.71 20.03
CA PHE A 221 -3.10 -12.28 19.92
C PHE A 221 -2.74 -11.86 18.49
N ALA A 222 -3.03 -12.72 17.52
CA ALA A 222 -2.61 -12.54 16.14
C ALA A 222 -3.29 -11.31 15.51
N ALA A 223 -4.61 -11.15 15.68
CA ALA A 223 -5.34 -9.99 15.19
C ALA A 223 -4.82 -8.68 15.79
N ASN A 224 -4.53 -8.66 17.10
CA ASN A 224 -3.97 -7.47 17.75
C ASN A 224 -2.61 -7.09 17.19
N LEU A 225 -1.72 -8.08 17.02
CA LEU A 225 -0.39 -7.86 16.46
C LEU A 225 -0.47 -7.33 15.02
N THR A 226 -1.30 -7.95 14.19
CA THR A 226 -1.44 -7.58 12.79
C THR A 226 -2.06 -6.18 12.63
N PHE A 227 -3.09 -5.83 13.41
CA PHE A 227 -3.63 -4.48 13.40
C PHE A 227 -2.63 -3.45 13.89
N ALA A 228 -1.85 -3.76 14.93
CA ALA A 228 -0.82 -2.86 15.44
C ALA A 228 0.26 -2.58 14.39
N VAL A 229 0.82 -3.63 13.78
CA VAL A 229 1.85 -3.48 12.73
C VAL A 229 1.31 -2.76 11.50
N GLY A 230 0.10 -3.12 11.06
CA GLY A 230 -0.55 -2.46 9.93
C GLY A 230 -0.79 -0.97 10.16
N LEU A 231 -1.28 -0.59 11.35
CA LEU A 231 -1.51 0.82 11.68
C LEU A 231 -0.19 1.59 11.87
N LEU A 232 0.83 0.99 12.46
CA LEU A 232 2.14 1.64 12.60
C LEU A 232 2.78 1.91 11.23
N ALA A 233 2.72 0.96 10.31
CA ALA A 233 3.16 1.16 8.93
C ALA A 233 2.31 2.22 8.21
N PHE A 234 1.00 2.24 8.49
CA PHE A 234 0.10 3.25 7.96
C PHE A 234 0.56 4.67 8.32
N PHE A 235 0.96 4.93 9.57
CA PHE A 235 1.36 6.29 9.99
C PHE A 235 2.63 6.81 9.29
N ALA A 236 3.48 5.95 8.74
CA ALA A 236 4.61 6.37 7.92
C ALA A 236 4.14 6.93 6.55
N MET A 237 3.04 6.42 6.00
CA MET A 237 2.58 6.74 4.65
C MET A 237 2.21 8.22 4.44
N PRO A 238 1.48 8.93 5.32
CA PRO A 238 1.16 10.35 5.11
C PRO A 238 2.40 11.23 5.00
N VAL A 239 3.42 10.98 5.83
CA VAL A 239 4.67 11.74 5.79
C VAL A 239 5.41 11.49 4.49
N ILE A 240 5.59 10.22 4.12
CA ILE A 240 6.26 9.83 2.86
C ILE A 240 5.47 10.33 1.64
N GLY A 241 4.15 10.19 1.69
CA GLY A 241 3.22 10.60 0.63
C GLY A 241 3.21 12.11 0.42
N TRP A 242 3.42 12.90 1.47
CA TRP A 242 3.58 14.35 1.34
C TRP A 242 4.84 14.70 0.54
N PHE A 243 5.99 14.08 0.85
CA PHE A 243 7.21 14.29 0.06
C PHE A 243 7.04 13.80 -1.38
N TYR A 244 6.38 12.66 -1.58
CA TYR A 244 6.06 12.14 -2.91
C TYR A 244 5.22 13.14 -3.71
N ALA A 245 4.14 13.66 -3.12
CA ALA A 245 3.27 14.65 -3.74
C ALA A 245 4.01 15.95 -4.07
N ARG A 246 4.96 16.39 -3.23
CA ARG A 246 5.82 17.56 -3.52
C ARG A 246 6.70 17.35 -4.74
N VAL A 247 7.26 16.15 -4.92
CA VAL A 247 8.05 15.84 -6.11
C VAL A 247 7.16 15.80 -7.36
N ILE A 248 5.98 15.17 -7.27
CA ILE A 248 5.02 15.17 -8.40
C ILE A 248 4.58 16.59 -8.74
N GLN A 249 4.36 17.45 -7.75
CA GLN A 249 4.01 18.86 -7.96
C GLN A 249 5.08 19.60 -8.77
N ALA A 250 6.37 19.33 -8.51
CA ALA A 250 7.47 19.99 -9.19
C ALA A 250 7.75 19.40 -10.58
N GLU A 251 7.76 18.08 -10.70
CA GLU A 251 8.23 17.36 -11.89
C GLU A 251 7.10 16.95 -12.85
N ALA A 252 5.86 16.85 -12.36
CA ALA A 252 4.68 16.42 -13.10
C ALA A 252 3.43 17.24 -12.70
N PRO A 253 3.44 18.57 -12.89
CA PRO A 253 2.39 19.47 -12.36
C PRO A 253 0.99 19.16 -12.91
N ILE A 254 0.88 18.68 -14.15
CA ILE A 254 -0.40 18.28 -14.75
C ILE A 254 -0.99 17.07 -13.99
N ALA A 255 -0.18 16.06 -13.71
CA ALA A 255 -0.62 14.88 -12.95
C ALA A 255 -0.97 15.25 -11.50
N PHE A 256 -0.20 16.15 -10.88
CA PHE A 256 -0.51 16.67 -9.55
C PHE A 256 -1.85 17.40 -9.52
N ALA A 257 -2.08 18.29 -10.48
CA ALA A 257 -3.33 19.05 -10.59
C ALA A 257 -4.55 18.13 -10.81
N ALA A 258 -4.39 17.10 -11.65
CA ALA A 258 -5.42 16.09 -11.89
C ALA A 258 -5.88 15.37 -10.61
N ILE A 259 -4.96 15.13 -9.67
CA ILE A 259 -5.21 14.47 -8.37
C ILE A 259 -5.83 15.44 -7.36
N MET A 260 -5.37 16.68 -7.35
CA MET A 260 -5.69 17.65 -6.29
C MET A 260 -7.03 18.36 -6.47
N GLY A 261 -7.38 18.70 -7.70
CA GLY A 261 -8.63 19.38 -8.04
C GLY A 261 -9.25 18.96 -9.37
N GLY A 262 -8.53 18.13 -10.14
CA GLY A 262 -8.98 17.68 -11.46
C GLY A 262 -9.92 16.48 -11.46
N HIS A 263 -10.09 15.90 -12.64
CA HIS A 263 -11.01 14.78 -12.88
C HIS A 263 -10.79 13.55 -11.97
N THR A 264 -9.56 13.31 -11.47
CA THR A 264 -9.30 12.21 -10.53
C THR A 264 -9.52 12.57 -9.06
N ALA A 265 -9.72 13.85 -8.74
CA ALA A 265 -9.86 14.34 -7.37
C ALA A 265 -11.00 13.66 -6.59
N PRO A 266 -12.20 13.41 -7.15
CA PRO A 266 -13.27 12.71 -6.41
C PRO A 266 -12.82 11.34 -5.89
N HIS A 267 -12.04 10.60 -6.69
CA HIS A 267 -11.52 9.30 -6.28
C HIS A 267 -10.47 9.43 -5.17
N PHE A 268 -9.61 10.45 -5.25
CA PHE A 268 -8.65 10.76 -4.21
C PHE A 268 -9.35 11.14 -2.89
N THR A 269 -10.43 11.93 -2.96
CA THR A 269 -11.26 12.33 -1.81
C THR A 269 -11.92 11.13 -1.15
N VAL A 270 -12.55 10.24 -1.92
CA VAL A 270 -13.18 9.03 -1.38
C VAL A 270 -12.14 8.13 -0.70
N LYS A 271 -10.96 7.95 -1.32
CA LYS A 271 -9.85 7.21 -0.72
C LYS A 271 -9.42 7.80 0.62
N MET A 272 -9.23 9.11 0.71
CA MET A 272 -8.87 9.76 1.98
C MET A 272 -9.98 9.65 3.02
N GLY A 273 -11.25 9.74 2.63
CA GLY A 273 -12.38 9.52 3.54
C GLY A 273 -12.41 8.09 4.12
N LEU A 274 -12.19 7.07 3.29
CA LEU A 274 -12.11 5.67 3.73
C LEU A 274 -10.91 5.43 4.67
N ILE A 275 -9.76 6.00 4.32
CA ILE A 275 -8.55 5.97 5.15
C ILE A 275 -8.80 6.61 6.51
N LEU A 276 -9.41 7.80 6.53
CA LEU A 276 -9.75 8.52 7.76
C LEU A 276 -10.74 7.70 8.62
N GLY A 277 -11.77 7.12 8.01
CA GLY A 277 -12.71 6.23 8.70
C GLY A 277 -12.03 5.02 9.32
N MET A 278 -11.09 4.40 8.59
CA MET A 278 -10.31 3.27 9.09
C MET A 278 -9.39 3.68 10.25
N LEU A 279 -8.72 4.83 10.15
CA LEU A 279 -7.88 5.40 11.21
C LEU A 279 -8.68 5.70 12.47
N LEU A 280 -9.86 6.31 12.34
CA LEU A 280 -10.75 6.61 13.46
C LEU A 280 -11.11 5.35 14.24
N LEU A 281 -11.47 4.28 13.54
CA LEU A 281 -11.90 3.03 14.14
C LEU A 281 -10.73 2.18 14.67
N ALA A 282 -9.60 2.17 13.98
CA ALA A 282 -8.38 1.53 14.45
C ALA A 282 -7.79 2.23 15.68
N GLY A 283 -7.75 3.57 15.66
CA GLY A 283 -7.28 4.40 16.77
C GLY A 283 -8.14 4.20 18.02
N THR A 284 -9.46 4.27 17.87
CA THR A 284 -10.41 4.01 18.98
C THR A 284 -10.31 2.57 19.50
N TYR A 285 -10.17 1.57 18.62
CA TYR A 285 -9.93 0.17 19.01
C TYR A 285 -8.69 0.02 19.89
N LEU A 286 -7.55 0.55 19.42
CA LEU A 286 -6.27 0.38 20.10
C LEU A 286 -6.23 1.16 21.42
N CYS A 287 -6.75 2.38 21.46
CA CYS A 287 -6.80 3.18 22.68
C CYS A 287 -7.72 2.54 23.74
N ALA A 288 -8.89 2.02 23.34
CA ALA A 288 -9.81 1.32 24.24
C ALA A 288 -9.17 0.05 24.84
N ARG A 289 -8.38 -0.68 24.03
CA ARG A 289 -7.83 -1.99 24.39
C ARG A 289 -6.45 -1.96 25.06
N HIS A 290 -5.63 -0.95 24.77
CA HIS A 290 -4.22 -0.89 25.21
C HIS A 290 -3.89 0.36 26.03
N ARG A 291 -4.77 0.79 26.94
CA ARG A 291 -4.67 2.02 27.78
C ARG A 291 -3.34 2.26 28.52
N LYS A 292 -2.41 1.30 28.61
CA LYS A 292 -1.14 1.41 29.37
C LYS A 292 0.11 0.89 28.61
N LYS A 293 0.16 0.94 27.27
CA LYS A 293 1.32 0.45 26.47
C LYS A 293 1.88 1.52 25.54
N ALA A 294 3.08 1.30 25.00
CA ALA A 294 3.77 2.19 24.05
C ALA A 294 2.99 2.44 22.74
N LEU A 295 1.98 1.61 22.44
CA LEU A 295 1.20 1.68 21.21
C LEU A 295 0.28 2.93 21.14
N PRO A 296 -0.46 3.30 22.21
CA PRO A 296 -1.11 4.61 22.30
C PRO A 296 -0.17 5.79 22.02
N VAL A 297 1.06 5.77 22.54
CA VAL A 297 2.04 6.85 22.28
C VAL A 297 2.40 6.92 20.79
N ALA A 298 2.61 5.77 20.14
CA ALA A 298 2.88 5.70 18.71
C ALA A 298 1.67 6.14 17.86
N VAL A 299 0.45 5.82 18.28
CA VAL A 299 -0.79 6.29 17.65
C VAL A 299 -0.95 7.79 17.82
N THR A 300 -0.70 8.34 19.01
CA THR A 300 -0.72 9.77 19.27
C THR A 300 0.35 10.48 18.45
N ALA A 301 1.58 9.96 18.40
CA ALA A 301 2.65 10.52 17.57
C ALA A 301 2.31 10.50 16.08
N GLY A 302 1.73 9.40 15.58
CA GLY A 302 1.24 9.30 14.20
C GLY A 302 0.08 10.25 13.91
N THR A 303 -0.82 10.46 14.88
CA THR A 303 -1.92 11.43 14.80
C THR A 303 -1.39 12.87 14.77
N VAL A 304 -0.37 13.18 15.57
CA VAL A 304 0.34 14.47 15.55
C VAL A 304 1.08 14.67 14.22
N GLY A 305 1.70 13.62 13.67
CA GLY A 305 2.30 13.65 12.34
C GLY A 305 1.27 13.94 11.24
N LEU A 306 0.09 13.33 11.31
CA LEU A 306 -1.04 13.62 10.43
C LEU A 306 -1.54 15.06 10.57
N VAL A 307 -1.68 15.56 11.80
CA VAL A 307 -1.99 16.97 12.10
C VAL A 307 -0.97 17.87 11.42
N TRP A 308 0.31 17.57 11.56
CA TRP A 308 1.38 18.38 10.99
C TRP A 308 1.34 18.39 9.46
N VAL A 309 1.15 17.22 8.82
CA VAL A 309 0.98 17.09 7.36
C VAL A 309 -0.22 17.89 6.88
N VAL A 310 -1.38 17.77 7.53
CA VAL A 310 -2.59 18.57 7.27
C VAL A 310 -2.27 20.07 7.39
N TRP A 311 -1.48 20.47 8.37
CA TRP A 311 -1.21 21.89 8.62
C TRP A 311 -0.34 22.53 7.52
N ILE A 312 0.63 21.79 7.00
CA ILE A 312 1.59 22.21 5.96
C ILE A 312 1.11 21.95 4.52
N HIS A 313 0.03 21.18 4.35
CA HIS A 313 -0.51 20.89 3.02
C HIS A 313 -1.23 22.12 2.44
N PRO A 314 -1.03 22.46 1.15
CA PRO A 314 -1.85 23.46 0.47
C PRO A 314 -3.34 23.11 0.60
N PRO A 315 -4.26 24.08 0.59
CA PRO A 315 -5.68 23.77 0.66
C PRO A 315 -6.07 22.73 -0.41
N LEU A 316 -6.61 21.61 0.05
CA LEU A 316 -7.30 20.66 -0.82
C LEU A 316 -8.58 21.36 -1.27
N ASP A 317 -8.82 21.49 -2.58
CA ASP A 317 -10.01 22.15 -3.13
C ASP A 317 -11.33 21.43 -2.82
N TRP A 318 -11.28 20.34 -2.06
CA TRP A 318 -12.40 19.47 -1.68
C TRP A 318 -13.53 20.15 -0.92
N VAL A 319 -13.29 21.33 -0.33
CA VAL A 319 -14.28 22.15 0.36
C VAL A 319 -14.30 23.58 -0.20
N GLY A 320 -14.27 23.69 -1.53
CA GLY A 320 -14.31 24.97 -2.24
C GLY A 320 -13.05 25.82 -2.05
N GLY A 321 -11.89 25.18 -1.90
CA GLY A 321 -10.59 25.84 -1.87
C GLY A 321 -10.33 26.77 -0.69
N ARG A 322 -11.18 26.78 0.35
CA ARG A 322 -11.02 27.67 1.52
C ARG A 322 -10.20 27.02 2.64
N PRO A 323 -8.91 27.36 2.81
CA PRO A 323 -8.07 26.83 3.89
C PRO A 323 -8.64 27.05 5.30
N GLU A 324 -9.47 28.07 5.46
CA GLU A 324 -10.23 28.44 6.66
C GLU A 324 -11.13 27.29 7.19
N LEU A 325 -11.64 26.41 6.30
CA LEU A 325 -12.70 25.46 6.65
C LEU A 325 -12.21 24.03 6.90
N TRP A 326 -11.27 23.54 6.11
CA TRP A 326 -10.85 22.14 6.20
C TRP A 326 -9.80 21.89 7.29
N LYS A 327 -8.92 22.86 7.59
CA LYS A 327 -7.92 22.73 8.66
C LYS A 327 -8.59 22.57 10.03
N PRO A 328 -9.59 23.39 10.43
CA PRO A 328 -10.30 23.18 11.68
C PRO A 328 -11.08 21.87 11.74
N VAL A 329 -11.68 21.43 10.63
CA VAL A 329 -12.40 20.15 10.57
C VAL A 329 -11.44 18.96 10.73
N ALA A 330 -10.32 18.95 10.01
CA ALA A 330 -9.30 17.92 10.14
C ALA A 330 -8.69 17.91 11.56
N MET A 331 -8.44 19.09 12.13
CA MET A 331 -7.99 19.23 13.52
C MET A 331 -9.03 18.75 14.54
N ALA A 332 -10.32 19.01 14.32
CA ALA A 332 -11.39 18.54 15.18
C ALA A 332 -11.52 17.01 15.14
N VAL A 333 -11.36 16.40 13.96
CA VAL A 333 -11.35 14.94 13.80
C VAL A 333 -10.14 14.32 14.51
N LEU A 334 -8.94 14.90 14.35
CA LEU A 334 -7.71 14.43 14.99
C LEU A 334 -7.74 14.65 16.51
N ALA A 335 -8.35 15.74 16.99
CA ALA A 335 -8.60 15.99 18.41
C ALA A 335 -9.63 15.02 18.98
N ALA A 336 -10.69 14.67 18.24
CA ALA A 336 -11.63 13.63 18.64
C ALA A 336 -10.97 12.23 18.71
N MET A 337 -9.96 11.96 17.88
CA MET A 337 -9.14 10.75 17.99
C MET A 337 -8.31 10.71 19.28
N ALA A 338 -7.72 11.84 19.66
CA ALA A 338 -6.91 11.96 20.86
C ALA A 338 -7.76 12.00 22.16
N GLY A 339 -8.96 12.57 22.07
CA GLY A 339 -9.88 12.81 23.19
C GLY A 339 -10.92 11.72 23.43
N ALA A 340 -10.84 10.56 22.76
CA ALA A 340 -11.79 9.44 22.87
C ALA A 340 -11.78 8.71 24.25
N THR A 341 -11.40 9.42 25.31
CA THR A 341 -11.36 8.96 26.71
C THR A 341 -12.35 9.71 27.62
N GLY A 342 -13.12 10.69 27.11
CA GLY A 342 -14.06 11.49 27.90
C GLY A 342 -15.55 11.29 27.56
N ASP A 343 -16.41 11.67 28.51
CA ASP A 343 -17.88 11.66 28.38
C ASP A 343 -18.38 12.67 27.34
N ALA A 344 -18.30 12.30 26.06
CA ALA A 344 -18.87 13.09 24.96
C ALA A 344 -20.42 13.01 24.95
N PRO A 345 -21.12 14.10 24.55
CA PRO A 345 -22.59 14.15 24.54
C PRO A 345 -23.23 13.13 23.58
N LEU A 346 -24.47 12.72 23.88
CA LEU A 346 -25.27 11.73 23.15
C LEU A 346 -25.69 12.26 21.75
N THR A 347 -24.79 12.24 20.79
CA THR A 347 -25.09 12.44 19.36
C THR A 347 -25.15 11.09 18.64
N ILE A 348 -25.79 10.99 17.46
CA ILE A 348 -25.81 9.75 16.66
C ILE A 348 -24.38 9.31 16.32
N ALA A 349 -23.50 10.27 16.00
CA ALA A 349 -22.07 10.01 15.79
C ALA A 349 -21.37 9.52 17.07
N GLY A 350 -21.67 10.13 18.22
CA GLY A 350 -21.15 9.70 19.53
C GLY A 350 -21.65 8.32 19.95
N LEU A 351 -22.89 7.97 19.65
CA LEU A 351 -23.47 6.63 19.85
C LEU A 351 -22.82 5.61 18.92
N GLY A 352 -22.59 5.97 17.64
CA GLY A 352 -21.85 5.13 16.69
C GLY A 352 -20.43 4.84 17.15
N LEU A 353 -19.71 5.87 17.62
CA LEU A 353 -18.35 5.74 18.15
C LEU A 353 -18.31 4.90 19.44
N ARG A 354 -19.26 5.12 20.35
CA ARG A 354 -19.41 4.31 21.59
C ARG A 354 -19.77 2.86 21.28
N ASN A 355 -20.63 2.62 20.29
CA ASN A 355 -21.02 1.26 19.91
C ASN A 355 -19.87 0.53 19.19
N ALA A 356 -19.10 1.24 18.37
CA ALA A 356 -17.84 0.74 17.83
C ALA A 356 -16.84 0.39 18.94
N ALA A 357 -16.71 1.25 19.96
CA ALA A 357 -15.87 0.99 21.12
C ALA A 357 -16.36 -0.17 22.01
N ARG A 358 -17.67 -0.48 22.03
CA ARG A 358 -18.25 -1.61 22.79
C ARG A 358 -17.85 -2.97 22.22
N ARG A 359 -17.76 -3.11 20.90
CA ARG A 359 -17.31 -4.35 20.24
C ARG A 359 -16.19 -4.05 19.25
N PRO A 360 -15.04 -3.59 19.76
CA PRO A 360 -14.07 -2.90 18.94
C PRO A 360 -13.44 -3.86 17.90
N GLY A 361 -13.26 -5.14 18.23
CA GLY A 361 -12.72 -6.12 17.26
C GLY A 361 -13.67 -6.42 16.08
N ARG A 362 -14.99 -6.31 16.29
CA ARG A 362 -16.01 -6.50 15.24
C ARG A 362 -16.00 -5.34 14.27
N SER A 363 -16.09 -4.13 14.82
CA SER A 363 -16.15 -2.90 14.04
C SER A 363 -14.86 -2.72 13.24
N LEU A 364 -13.71 -2.98 13.85
CA LEU A 364 -12.43 -2.87 13.15
C LEU A 364 -12.28 -3.90 12.02
N ALA A 365 -12.73 -5.15 12.23
CA ALA A 365 -12.68 -6.17 11.19
C ALA A 365 -13.54 -5.81 9.97
N VAL A 366 -14.79 -5.39 10.20
CA VAL A 366 -15.71 -5.00 9.12
C VAL A 366 -15.16 -3.81 8.35
N VAL A 367 -14.67 -2.78 9.06
CA VAL A 367 -14.16 -1.58 8.39
C VAL A 367 -12.83 -1.81 7.68
N ALA A 368 -11.90 -2.57 8.24
CA ALA A 368 -10.65 -2.90 7.54
C ALA A 368 -10.95 -3.63 6.22
N LEU A 369 -11.85 -4.62 6.23
CA LEU A 369 -12.23 -5.36 5.03
C LEU A 369 -12.96 -4.48 4.01
N LEU A 370 -13.92 -3.65 4.46
CA LEU A 370 -14.63 -2.72 3.58
C LEU A 370 -13.68 -1.66 3.01
N ALA A 371 -12.80 -1.08 3.82
CA ALA A 371 -11.84 -0.07 3.37
C ALA A 371 -10.85 -0.65 2.35
N CYS A 372 -10.35 -1.87 2.56
CA CYS A 372 -9.53 -2.58 1.57
C CYS A 372 -10.30 -2.79 0.26
N GLY A 373 -11.54 -3.30 0.32
CA GLY A 373 -12.36 -3.52 -0.88
C GLY A 373 -12.72 -2.24 -1.62
N SER A 374 -13.17 -1.21 -0.90
CA SER A 374 -13.52 0.10 -1.47
C SER A 374 -12.30 0.82 -2.03
N PHE A 375 -11.13 0.71 -1.39
CA PHE A 375 -9.88 1.26 -1.92
C PHE A 375 -9.56 0.68 -3.30
N LEU A 376 -9.68 -0.64 -3.46
CA LEU A 376 -9.47 -1.31 -4.74
C LEU A 376 -10.44 -0.80 -5.80
N ILE A 377 -11.74 -0.75 -5.50
CA ILE A 377 -12.78 -0.28 -6.43
C ILE A 377 -12.53 1.17 -6.86
N VAL A 378 -12.19 2.06 -5.91
CA VAL A 378 -11.96 3.48 -6.20
C VAL A 378 -10.63 3.69 -6.95
N ALA A 379 -9.61 2.86 -6.68
CA ALA A 379 -8.36 2.90 -7.43
C ALA A 379 -8.54 2.52 -8.90
N VAL A 380 -9.30 1.44 -9.15
CA VAL A 380 -9.72 1.02 -10.49
C VAL A 380 -10.47 2.15 -11.20
N GLY A 381 -11.51 2.71 -10.57
CA GLY A 381 -12.31 3.79 -11.16
C GLY A 381 -11.52 5.05 -11.54
N ALA A 382 -10.52 5.44 -10.74
CA ALA A 382 -9.73 6.64 -10.98
C ALA A 382 -8.87 6.58 -12.26
N ASN A 383 -8.46 5.38 -12.67
CA ASN A 383 -7.55 5.18 -13.81
C ASN A 383 -8.27 4.98 -15.14
N ARG A 384 -9.61 5.00 -15.13
CA ARG A 384 -10.47 4.96 -16.33
C ARG A 384 -10.65 6.32 -17.00
N LEU A 385 -10.17 7.39 -16.35
CA LEU A 385 -10.40 8.76 -16.78
C LEU A 385 -9.19 9.29 -17.56
N ASP A 386 -9.45 9.85 -18.74
CA ASP A 386 -8.44 10.58 -19.52
C ASP A 386 -8.16 11.94 -18.87
N ALA A 387 -6.89 12.21 -18.59
CA ALA A 387 -6.46 13.45 -17.96
C ALA A 387 -6.54 14.69 -18.84
N SER A 388 -6.66 14.49 -20.15
CA SER A 388 -6.82 15.57 -21.13
C SER A 388 -8.28 15.82 -21.52
N ALA A 389 -9.20 14.91 -21.17
CA ALA A 389 -10.61 15.06 -21.48
C ALA A 389 -11.18 16.30 -20.79
N GLY A 390 -11.73 17.23 -21.59
CA GLY A 390 -12.31 18.47 -21.09
C GLY A 390 -11.32 19.56 -20.68
N ALA A 391 -10.02 19.45 -21.00
CA ALA A 391 -9.00 20.42 -20.56
C ALA A 391 -9.25 21.87 -21.03
N ALA A 392 -9.97 22.05 -22.14
CA ALA A 392 -10.38 23.36 -22.66
C ALA A 392 -11.65 23.94 -21.98
N ASP A 393 -12.45 23.11 -21.30
CA ASP A 393 -13.67 23.51 -20.63
C ASP A 393 -13.41 23.74 -19.14
N ARG A 394 -13.46 25.00 -18.69
CA ARG A 394 -13.20 25.44 -17.31
C ARG A 394 -14.05 24.72 -16.24
N ALA A 395 -15.20 24.15 -16.61
CA ALA A 395 -16.09 23.48 -15.67
C ALA A 395 -15.79 21.98 -15.47
N SER A 396 -14.91 21.39 -16.27
CA SER A 396 -14.66 19.94 -16.32
C SER A 396 -13.82 19.38 -15.16
N GLY A 397 -13.31 20.24 -14.28
CA GLY A 397 -12.30 19.89 -13.28
C GLY A 397 -10.88 19.87 -13.85
N THR A 398 -10.67 19.48 -15.12
CA THR A 398 -9.39 19.65 -15.86
C THR A 398 -9.30 20.99 -16.60
N GLY A 399 -10.38 21.76 -16.54
CA GLY A 399 -10.60 23.00 -17.26
C GLY A 399 -9.66 24.13 -16.89
N GLY A 400 -8.96 24.68 -17.90
CA GLY A 400 -8.06 25.82 -17.72
C GLY A 400 -6.63 25.44 -17.40
N PHE A 401 -6.32 24.15 -17.19
CA PHE A 401 -4.93 23.68 -17.10
C PHE A 401 -4.19 23.76 -18.45
N ALA A 402 -4.91 23.72 -19.58
CA ALA A 402 -4.36 24.00 -20.91
C ALA A 402 -3.89 25.46 -21.10
N LEU A 403 -4.17 26.35 -20.14
CA LEU A 403 -3.74 27.75 -20.15
C LEU A 403 -2.56 28.03 -19.20
N LEU A 404 -2.09 27.01 -18.46
CA LEU A 404 -1.02 27.10 -17.46
C LEU A 404 0.34 26.57 -17.97
N GLY A 405 0.45 26.22 -19.26
CA GLY A 405 1.68 25.78 -19.91
C GLY A 405 1.44 25.24 -21.31
#